data_AF-A0A6I7Q9I3-F1
#
_entry.id   AF-A0A6I7Q9I3-F1
#
_cell.length_a   1.000
_cell.length_b   1.000
_cell.length_c   1.000
_cell.angle_alpha   90.00
_cell.angle_beta   90.00
_cell.angle_gamma   90.00
#
_symmetry.space_group_name_H-M   'P 1'
#
loop_
_entity.id
_entity.type
_entity.pdbx_description
1 polymer ?
#
loop_
_entity_poly.entity_id
_entity_poly.type
_entity_poly.pdbx_seq_one_letter_code
_entity_poly.pdbx_strand_id
1 'polypeptide(L)'
;PDEYGEFYPYPEEFAQLLYEELNKLHEEFDLFGRVIIQSFDPSTLIEFRKLDDQIDQAMLVNDQRQMQEYIDELGYTPEIWSPHYPLVTPEMVKEADERGMKVIPWTINTVMEMQRQLDMGVHGIITDYPDSAAVLR
;
A
#
# COMPACT_ATOMS: atom_id res chain seq x y z
N PRO A 1 10.21 -12.71 6.44
CA PRO A 1 11.64 -12.38 6.57
C PRO A 1 12.34 -13.27 7.60
N ASP A 2 13.67 -13.41 7.53
CA ASP A 2 14.45 -14.26 8.44
C ASP A 2 14.50 -13.71 9.89
N GLU A 3 14.02 -12.48 10.11
CA GLU A 3 14.14 -11.71 11.35
C GLU A 3 12.89 -11.79 12.26
N TYR A 4 11.87 -12.56 11.87
CA TYR A 4 10.69 -12.76 12.72
C TYR A 4 11.07 -13.38 14.06
N GLY A 5 10.47 -12.87 15.14
CA GLY A 5 10.75 -13.27 16.50
C GLY A 5 12.02 -12.66 17.11
N GLU A 6 12.79 -11.89 16.33
CA GLU A 6 13.95 -11.12 16.82
C GLU A 6 13.65 -9.62 16.88
N PHE A 7 13.36 -9.00 15.73
CA PHE A 7 13.10 -7.57 15.64
C PHE A 7 11.61 -7.22 15.59
N TYR A 8 10.79 -8.13 15.10
CA TYR A 8 9.35 -7.97 14.98
C TYR A 8 8.64 -9.32 15.12
N PRO A 9 7.36 -9.33 15.57
CA PRO A 9 6.59 -10.56 15.73
C PRO A 9 6.42 -11.32 14.40
N TYR A 10 5.99 -12.59 14.51
CA TYR A 10 5.53 -13.31 13.34
C TYR A 10 4.27 -12.64 12.75
N PRO A 11 4.01 -12.77 11.43
CA PRO A 11 2.92 -12.07 10.76
C PRO A 11 1.54 -12.25 11.40
N GLU A 12 1.22 -13.46 11.86
CA GLU A 12 -0.06 -13.76 12.53
C GLU A 12 -0.20 -12.97 13.85
N GLU A 13 0.85 -12.98 14.67
CA GLU A 13 0.88 -12.23 15.92
C GLU A 13 0.82 -10.71 15.66
N PHE A 14 1.59 -10.21 14.70
CA PHE A 14 1.56 -8.80 14.33
C PHE A 14 0.18 -8.36 13.84
N ALA A 15 -0.43 -9.12 12.93
CA ALA A 15 -1.75 -8.82 12.38
C ALA A 15 -2.82 -8.83 13.48
N GLN A 16 -2.80 -9.81 14.38
CA GLN A 16 -3.73 -9.89 15.50
C GLN A 16 -3.59 -8.68 16.44
N LEU A 17 -2.37 -8.33 16.84
CA LEU A 17 -2.12 -7.19 17.73
C LEU A 17 -2.58 -5.86 17.10
N LEU A 18 -2.29 -5.67 15.81
CA LEU A 18 -2.72 -4.48 15.09
C LEU A 18 -4.26 -4.43 14.96
N TYR A 19 -4.89 -5.55 14.61
CA TYR A 19 -6.35 -5.62 14.44
C TYR A 19 -7.09 -5.35 15.76
N GLU A 20 -6.61 -5.90 16.87
CA GLU A 20 -7.17 -5.62 18.20
C GLU A 20 -7.09 -4.13 18.56
N GLU A 21 -5.97 -3.49 18.25
CA GLU A 21 -5.81 -2.05 18.53
C GLU A 21 -6.69 -1.18 17.62
N LEU A 22 -6.78 -1.53 16.33
CA LEU A 22 -7.67 -0.84 15.40
C LEU A 22 -9.14 -0.97 15.81
N ASN A 23 -9.58 -2.13 16.30
CA ASN A 23 -10.94 -2.33 16.81
C ASN A 23 -11.24 -1.40 17.99
N LYS A 24 -10.35 -1.31 18.98
CA LYS A 24 -10.52 -0.39 20.13
C LYS A 24 -10.65 1.06 19.67
N LEU A 25 -9.80 1.49 18.74
CA LEU A 25 -9.84 2.86 18.23
C LEU A 25 -11.07 3.11 17.34
N HIS A 26 -11.56 2.10 16.62
CA HIS A 26 -12.77 2.21 15.81
C HIS A 26 -14.02 2.44 16.67
N GLU A 27 -14.13 1.82 17.84
CA GLU A 27 -15.24 2.04 18.78
C GLU A 27 -15.38 3.52 19.19
N GLU A 28 -14.25 4.24 19.32
CA GLU A 28 -14.24 5.65 19.73
C GLU A 28 -14.30 6.62 18.53
N PHE A 29 -13.63 6.28 17.43
CA PHE A 29 -13.35 7.24 16.36
C PHE A 29 -13.92 6.88 15.00
N ASP A 30 -14.55 5.71 14.80
CA ASP A 30 -15.02 5.26 13.47
C ASP A 30 -13.91 5.30 12.40
N LEU A 31 -12.90 4.44 12.58
CA LEU A 31 -11.66 4.46 11.79
C LEU A 31 -11.61 3.54 10.58
N PHE A 32 -12.36 2.44 10.52
CA PHE A 32 -12.12 1.40 9.49
C PHE A 32 -12.22 1.94 8.06
N GLY A 33 -13.17 2.83 7.78
CA GLY A 33 -13.27 3.50 6.47
C GLY A 33 -12.19 4.57 6.18
N ARG A 34 -11.22 4.76 7.08
CA ARG A 34 -10.17 5.80 7.03
C ARG A 34 -8.77 5.24 7.26
N VAL A 35 -8.62 3.93 7.37
CA VAL A 35 -7.36 3.24 7.60
C VAL A 35 -6.98 2.47 6.34
N ILE A 36 -5.71 2.55 5.98
CA ILE A 36 -5.10 1.70 4.95
C ILE A 36 -3.93 0.99 5.62
N ILE A 37 -3.85 -0.33 5.46
CA ILE A 37 -2.70 -1.11 5.93
C ILE A 37 -1.73 -1.31 4.78
N GLN A 38 -0.47 -0.94 4.98
CA GLN A 38 0.56 -1.04 3.96
C GLN A 38 1.76 -1.81 4.48
N SER A 39 2.34 -2.69 3.64
CA SER A 39 3.50 -3.50 4.00
C SER A 39 4.32 -3.88 2.77
N PHE A 40 5.63 -4.04 2.95
CA PHE A 40 6.52 -4.69 1.98
C PHE A 40 6.48 -6.22 2.07
N ASP A 41 6.02 -6.74 3.20
CA ASP A 41 5.92 -8.17 3.49
C ASP A 41 4.50 -8.66 3.19
N PRO A 42 4.30 -9.45 2.12
CA PRO A 42 2.99 -9.99 1.76
C PRO A 42 2.39 -10.85 2.88
N SER A 43 3.23 -11.54 3.67
CA SER A 43 2.77 -12.40 4.77
C SER A 43 1.93 -11.63 5.78
N THR A 44 2.34 -10.40 6.10
CA THR A 44 1.60 -9.55 7.03
C THR A 44 0.23 -9.14 6.48
N LEU A 45 0.15 -8.82 5.19
CA LEU A 45 -1.11 -8.48 4.51
C LEU A 45 -2.04 -9.69 4.40
N ILE A 46 -1.48 -10.88 4.14
CA ILE A 46 -2.22 -12.15 4.08
C ILE A 46 -2.86 -12.44 5.45
N GLU A 47 -2.08 -12.39 6.53
CA GLU A 47 -2.62 -12.65 7.87
C GLU A 47 -3.65 -11.60 8.29
N PHE A 48 -3.44 -10.33 7.95
CA PHE A 48 -4.44 -9.30 8.25
C PHE A 48 -5.74 -9.51 7.45
N ARG A 49 -5.65 -9.85 6.15
CA ARG A 49 -6.83 -10.11 5.31
C ARG A 49 -7.72 -11.24 5.83
N LYS A 50 -7.15 -12.22 6.54
CA LYS A 50 -7.93 -13.30 7.19
C LYS A 50 -8.76 -12.80 8.37
N LEU A 51 -8.32 -11.74 9.04
CA LEU A 51 -8.99 -11.14 10.19
C LEU A 51 -10.07 -10.15 9.75
N ASP A 52 -9.78 -9.34 8.73
CA ASP A 52 -10.68 -8.33 8.19
C ASP A 52 -10.42 -8.10 6.69
N ASP A 53 -11.46 -8.25 5.87
CA ASP A 53 -11.43 -8.03 4.42
C ASP A 53 -12.05 -6.69 3.96
N GLN A 54 -12.50 -5.86 4.90
CA GLN A 54 -13.11 -4.56 4.64
C GLN A 54 -12.10 -3.40 4.71
N ILE A 55 -10.98 -3.57 5.43
CA ILE A 55 -9.92 -2.55 5.50
C ILE A 55 -9.06 -2.60 4.24
N ASP A 56 -8.96 -1.47 3.52
CA ASP A 56 -8.12 -1.33 2.34
C ASP A 56 -6.65 -1.64 2.65
N GLN A 57 -5.99 -2.40 1.76
CA GLN A 57 -4.58 -2.76 1.88
C GLN A 57 -3.76 -2.27 0.69
N ALA A 58 -2.52 -1.89 0.97
CA ALA A 58 -1.54 -1.42 -0.01
C ALA A 58 -0.30 -2.32 -0.03
N MET A 59 -0.03 -2.92 -1.18
CA MET A 59 1.21 -3.68 -1.40
C MET A 59 2.35 -2.71 -1.73
N LEU A 60 3.32 -2.59 -0.84
CA LEU A 60 4.54 -1.80 -1.08
C LEU A 60 5.54 -2.60 -1.90
N VAL A 61 6.03 -2.03 -3.00
CA VAL A 61 6.94 -2.71 -3.93
C VAL A 61 8.19 -1.87 -4.18
N ASN A 62 9.36 -2.48 -4.02
CA ASN A 62 10.66 -1.85 -4.24
C ASN A 62 11.58 -2.62 -5.21
N ASP A 63 11.06 -3.65 -5.86
CA ASP A 63 11.80 -4.50 -6.79
C ASP A 63 11.12 -4.57 -8.18
N GLN A 64 11.63 -5.43 -9.06
CA GLN A 64 11.18 -5.58 -10.45
C GLN A 64 10.21 -6.75 -10.66
N ARG A 65 9.72 -7.38 -9.58
CA ARG A 65 8.74 -8.48 -9.69
C ARG A 65 7.47 -7.95 -10.34
N GLN A 66 6.83 -8.81 -11.12
CA GLN A 66 5.58 -8.43 -11.79
C GLN A 66 4.45 -8.33 -10.78
N MET A 67 3.51 -7.43 -11.04
CA MET A 67 2.30 -7.24 -10.23
C MET A 67 1.54 -8.56 -10.00
N GLN A 68 1.44 -9.40 -11.04
CA GLN A 68 0.79 -10.70 -10.94
C GLN A 68 1.47 -11.62 -9.92
N GLU A 69 2.80 -11.59 -9.79
CA GLU A 69 3.52 -12.43 -8.82
C GLU A 69 3.15 -12.08 -7.38
N TYR A 70 2.91 -10.79 -7.08
CA TYR A 70 2.43 -10.37 -5.77
C TYR A 70 0.97 -10.73 -5.55
N ILE A 71 0.11 -10.57 -6.57
CA ILE A 71 -1.30 -10.97 -6.47
C ILE A 71 -1.43 -12.47 -6.22
N ASP A 72 -0.62 -13.29 -6.90
CA ASP A 72 -0.61 -14.74 -6.71
C ASP A 72 -0.11 -15.13 -5.30
N GLU A 73 0.91 -14.43 -4.79
CA GLU A 73 1.43 -14.63 -3.43
C GLU A 73 0.41 -14.23 -2.35
N LEU A 74 -0.25 -13.07 -2.52
CA LEU A 74 -1.30 -12.58 -1.63
C LEU A 74 -2.54 -13.48 -1.65
N GLY A 75 -2.86 -14.06 -2.81
CA GLY A 75 -4.10 -14.81 -3.03
C GLY A 75 -5.33 -13.91 -3.22
N TYR A 76 -5.14 -12.59 -3.35
CA TYR A 76 -6.18 -11.60 -3.63
C TYR A 76 -5.58 -10.37 -4.32
N THR A 77 -6.42 -9.50 -4.88
CA THR A 77 -6.00 -8.21 -5.46
C THR A 77 -6.09 -7.13 -4.38
N PRO A 78 -4.99 -6.50 -3.95
CA PRO A 78 -5.04 -5.43 -2.95
C PRO A 78 -5.70 -4.18 -3.54
N GLU A 79 -6.28 -3.33 -2.70
CA GLU A 79 -6.97 -2.13 -3.15
C GLU A 79 -5.99 -1.06 -3.68
N ILE A 80 -4.74 -1.10 -3.21
CA ILE A 80 -3.69 -0.16 -3.60
C ILE A 80 -2.40 -0.91 -4.01
N TRP A 81 -1.89 -0.54 -5.17
CA TRP A 81 -0.54 -0.86 -5.62
C TRP A 81 0.39 0.32 -5.32
N SER A 82 1.40 0.10 -4.47
CA SER A 82 2.26 1.18 -3.94
C SER A 82 3.75 0.95 -4.29
N PRO A 83 4.15 1.17 -5.55
CA PRO A 83 5.52 0.93 -5.99
C PRO A 83 6.45 2.11 -5.69
N HIS A 84 7.75 1.83 -5.62
CA HIS A 84 8.78 2.85 -5.68
C HIS A 84 8.65 3.63 -7.01
N TYR A 85 8.54 4.95 -6.96
CA TYR A 85 8.13 5.79 -8.10
C TYR A 85 8.93 5.58 -9.42
N PRO A 86 10.24 5.26 -9.43
CA PRO A 86 10.97 5.00 -10.68
C PRO A 86 10.51 3.74 -11.41
N LEU A 87 9.78 2.84 -10.74
CA LEU A 87 9.21 1.62 -11.32
C LEU A 87 7.90 1.89 -12.08
N VAL A 88 7.26 3.04 -11.84
CA VAL A 88 5.95 3.34 -12.42
C VAL A 88 6.07 3.62 -13.90
N THR A 89 5.21 2.96 -14.68
CA THR A 89 5.01 3.22 -16.11
C THR A 89 3.52 3.43 -16.40
N PRO A 90 3.15 4.12 -17.50
CA PRO A 90 1.75 4.24 -17.90
C PRO A 90 1.06 2.88 -18.10
N GLU A 91 1.77 1.87 -18.58
CA GLU A 91 1.25 0.51 -18.75
C GLU A 91 0.95 -0.15 -17.41
N MET A 92 1.80 0.05 -16.40
CA MET A 92 1.57 -0.45 -15.04
C MET A 92 0.35 0.23 -14.40
N VAL A 93 0.21 1.54 -14.57
CA VAL A 93 -0.97 2.28 -14.07
C VAL A 93 -2.24 1.73 -14.71
N LYS A 94 -2.24 1.57 -16.03
CA LYS A 94 -3.37 1.00 -16.75
C LYS A 94 -3.69 -0.43 -16.30
N GLU A 95 -2.68 -1.28 -16.11
CA GLU A 95 -2.89 -2.65 -15.62
C GLU A 95 -3.53 -2.66 -14.22
N ALA A 96 -3.06 -1.79 -13.31
CA ALA A 96 -3.64 -1.65 -11.98
C ALA A 96 -5.10 -1.22 -12.04
N ASP A 97 -5.43 -0.23 -12.88
CA ASP A 97 -6.78 0.27 -13.07
C ASP A 97 -7.73 -0.81 -13.61
N GLU A 98 -7.29 -1.61 -14.58
CA GLU A 98 -8.05 -2.73 -15.14
C GLU A 98 -8.35 -3.82 -14.09
N ARG A 99 -7.53 -3.89 -13.03
CA ARG A 99 -7.70 -4.78 -11.88
C ARG A 99 -8.47 -4.13 -10.72
N GLY A 100 -8.88 -2.86 -10.87
CA GLY A 100 -9.60 -2.11 -9.84
C GLY A 100 -8.72 -1.59 -8.69
N MET A 101 -7.40 -1.55 -8.88
CA MET A 101 -6.46 -1.03 -7.89
C MET A 101 -6.18 0.45 -8.10
N LYS A 102 -5.90 1.17 -7.02
CA LYS A 102 -5.30 2.51 -7.10
C LYS A 102 -3.79 2.40 -7.14
N VAL A 103 -3.12 3.25 -7.92
CA VAL A 103 -1.65 3.35 -7.89
C VAL A 103 -1.20 4.56 -7.08
N ILE A 104 -0.44 4.34 -6.00
CA ILE A 104 0.03 5.39 -5.10
C ILE A 104 1.54 5.20 -4.84
N PRO A 105 2.43 5.74 -5.68
CA PRO A 105 3.87 5.53 -5.54
C PRO A 105 4.52 6.31 -4.40
N TRP A 106 5.68 5.82 -3.95
CA TRP A 106 6.52 6.42 -2.91
C TRP A 106 8.01 6.46 -3.34
N THR A 107 8.89 7.27 -2.75
CA THR A 107 8.61 8.58 -2.15
C THR A 107 9.02 9.64 -3.15
N ILE A 108 8.09 10.50 -3.58
CA ILE A 108 8.33 11.48 -4.64
C ILE A 108 8.55 12.85 -4.02
N ASN A 109 9.75 13.39 -4.16
CA ASN A 109 10.17 14.58 -3.41
C ASN A 109 10.49 15.81 -4.28
N THR A 110 10.13 15.77 -5.57
CA THR A 110 10.26 16.93 -6.45
C THR A 110 8.96 17.19 -7.19
N VAL A 111 8.60 18.47 -7.33
CA VAL A 111 7.38 18.90 -8.06
C VAL A 111 7.36 18.38 -9.49
N MET A 112 8.52 18.33 -10.15
CA MET A 112 8.64 17.81 -11.51
C MET A 112 8.28 16.32 -11.58
N GLU A 113 8.80 15.49 -10.67
CA GLU A 113 8.45 14.06 -10.64
C GLU A 113 7.02 13.83 -10.17
N MET A 114 6.51 14.66 -9.24
CA MET A 114 5.10 14.60 -8.85
C MET A 114 4.19 14.83 -10.07
N GLN A 115 4.45 15.90 -10.84
CA GLN A 115 3.70 16.18 -12.06
C GLN A 115 3.81 15.03 -13.07
N ARG A 116 5.02 14.50 -13.29
CA ARG A 116 5.22 13.36 -14.20
C ARG A 116 4.39 12.14 -13.79
N GLN A 117 4.31 11.85 -12.50
CA GLN A 117 3.53 10.72 -11.98
C GLN A 117 2.03 10.95 -12.13
N LEU A 118 1.55 12.16 -11.82
CA LEU A 118 0.16 12.56 -12.04
C LEU A 118 -0.23 12.49 -13.52
N ASP A 119 0.66 12.92 -14.43
CA ASP A 119 0.44 12.83 -15.89
C ASP A 119 0.34 11.38 -16.38
N MET A 120 0.97 10.42 -15.67
CA MET A 120 0.82 8.98 -15.96
C MET A 120 -0.49 8.39 -15.41
N GLY A 121 -1.26 9.14 -14.62
CA GLY A 121 -2.56 8.71 -14.09
C GLY A 121 -2.51 8.06 -12.70
N VAL A 122 -1.45 8.24 -11.90
CA VAL A 122 -1.43 7.73 -10.53
C VAL A 122 -2.54 8.38 -9.68
N HIS A 123 -3.05 7.63 -8.71
CA HIS A 123 -4.20 8.01 -7.88
C HIS A 123 -3.83 8.82 -6.64
N GLY A 124 -2.54 8.87 -6.32
CA GLY A 124 -2.00 9.59 -5.17
C GLY A 124 -0.48 9.56 -5.19
N ILE A 125 0.13 10.27 -4.25
CA ILE A 125 1.58 10.35 -4.10
C ILE A 125 1.92 10.27 -2.61
N ILE A 126 2.90 9.44 -2.27
CA ILE A 126 3.56 9.48 -0.97
C ILE A 126 4.81 10.37 -1.10
N THR A 127 4.91 11.39 -0.26
CA THR A 127 5.95 12.42 -0.33
C THR A 127 6.36 12.90 1.07
N ASP A 128 7.63 13.30 1.21
CA ASP A 128 8.11 14.01 2.39
C ASP A 128 7.77 15.51 2.34
N TYR A 129 7.30 16.04 1.20
CA TYR A 129 7.01 17.46 0.95
C TYR A 129 5.54 17.67 0.53
N PRO A 130 4.56 17.43 1.43
CA PRO A 130 3.14 17.55 1.11
C PRO A 130 2.70 18.98 0.79
N ASP A 131 3.41 19.99 1.31
CA ASP A 131 3.22 21.40 0.98
C ASP A 131 3.54 21.70 -0.49
N SER A 132 4.61 21.09 -1.01
CA SER A 132 4.99 21.18 -2.42
C SER A 132 3.99 20.45 -3.31
N ALA A 133 3.46 19.30 -2.88
CA ALA A 133 2.42 18.60 -3.63
C ALA A 133 1.10 19.40 -3.68
N ALA A 134 0.78 20.15 -2.63
CA ALA A 134 -0.47 20.90 -2.53
C ALA A 134 -0.64 22.03 -3.56
N VAL A 135 0.41 22.40 -4.30
CA VAL A 135 0.33 23.41 -5.38
C VAL A 135 -0.04 22.80 -6.74
N LEU A 136 -0.04 21.46 -6.87
CA LEU A 136 -0.30 20.73 -8.12
C LEU A 136 -1.79 20.38 -8.32
N ARG A 137 -2.69 21.20 -7.77
CA ARG A 137 -4.14 20.95 -7.78
C ARG A 137 -4.81 21.31 -9.10
#